data_AF-A0A1Q7RQ00-F1
#
_entry.id   AF-A0A1Q7RQ00-F1
#
_cell.length_a   1.000
_cell.length_b   1.000
_cell.length_c   1.000
_cell.angle_alpha   90.00
_cell.angle_beta   90.00
_cell.angle_gamma   90.00
#
_symmetry.space_group_name_H-M   'P 1'
#
loop_
_entity.id
_entity.type
_entity.pdbx_description
1 polymer ?
#
loop_
_entity_poly.entity_id
_entity_poly.type
_entity_poly.pdbx_seq_one_letter_code
_entity_poly.pdbx_strand_id
1 'polypeptide(L)'
;MVDTPGGPREIQRSVSTGGSFGCSPLRQHIGLGDARSITEVRVTWPTSGIVQTFRDVAMDAFYRVKEDEPVLAPFILKTFTMGPPPTVAAAGR
;
A
#
# COMPACT_ATOMS: atom_id res chain seq x y z
N MET A 1 -2.43 11.03 -5.99
CA MET A 1 -2.90 11.35 -7.34
C MET A 1 -2.22 10.43 -8.32
N VAL A 2 -2.98 9.89 -9.27
CA VAL A 2 -2.49 9.02 -10.34
C VAL A 2 -2.94 9.59 -11.68
N ASP A 3 -2.10 9.44 -12.71
CA ASP A 3 -2.48 9.75 -14.09
C ASP A 3 -3.10 8.50 -14.74
N THR A 4 -4.24 8.64 -15.40
CA THR A 4 -4.88 7.55 -16.15
C THR A 4 -5.26 8.02 -17.56
N PRO A 5 -5.57 7.11 -18.50
CA PRO A 5 -6.01 7.49 -19.84
C PRO A 5 -7.25 8.40 -19.87
N GLY A 6 -8.13 8.28 -18.86
CA GLY A 6 -9.33 9.12 -18.71
C GLY A 6 -9.10 10.45 -18.00
N GLY A 7 -7.86 10.76 -17.60
CA GLY A 7 -7.49 11.95 -16.84
C GLY A 7 -6.96 11.64 -15.45
N PRO A 8 -6.58 12.66 -14.67
CA PRO A 8 -6.05 12.46 -13.32
C PRO A 8 -7.14 11.91 -12.39
N ARG A 9 -6.75 10.93 -11.56
CA ARG A 9 -7.61 10.34 -10.53
C ARG A 9 -7.00 10.54 -9.15
N GLU A 10 -7.84 10.92 -8.20
CA GLU A 10 -7.47 11.04 -6.80
C GLU A 10 -8.00 9.85 -6.00
N ILE A 11 -7.17 9.31 -5.11
CA ILE A 11 -7.50 8.18 -4.24
C ILE A 11 -7.24 8.63 -2.81
N GLN A 12 -8.28 8.62 -1.98
CA GLN A 12 -8.24 9.11 -0.61
C GLN A 12 -8.54 7.97 0.38
N ARG A 13 -7.76 7.91 1.46
CA ARG A 13 -7.90 6.92 2.53
C ARG A 13 -7.55 7.55 3.89
N SER A 14 -8.45 7.38 4.85
CA SER A 14 -8.16 7.64 6.26
C SER A 14 -7.60 6.38 6.90
N VAL A 15 -6.42 6.45 7.50
CA VAL A 15 -5.72 5.32 8.12
C VAL A 15 -5.66 5.54 9.62
N SER A 16 -6.16 4.58 10.38
CA SER A 16 -6.01 4.51 11.83
C SER A 16 -5.83 3.05 12.24
N THR A 17 -5.28 2.82 13.42
CA THR A 17 -5.16 1.46 13.97
C THR A 17 -6.52 0.87 14.36
N GLY A 18 -7.58 1.70 14.48
CA GLY A 18 -8.87 1.28 15.04
C GLY A 18 -8.78 0.86 16.51
N GLY A 19 -9.86 0.30 17.05
CA GLY A 19 -9.94 -0.21 18.42
C GLY A 19 -10.85 -1.44 18.55
N SER A 20 -10.30 -2.50 19.16
CA SER A 20 -10.88 -3.82 19.44
C SER A 20 -10.92 -4.85 18.29
N PHE A 21 -10.97 -6.14 18.66
CA PHE A 21 -10.78 -7.37 17.84
C PHE A 21 -10.75 -7.15 16.31
N GLY A 22 -9.54 -6.94 15.76
CA GLY A 22 -9.31 -6.76 14.32
C GLY A 22 -8.79 -5.38 13.91
N CYS A 23 -7.83 -4.80 14.66
CA CYS A 23 -7.19 -3.53 14.30
C CYS A 23 -6.78 -3.48 12.82
N SER A 24 -7.08 -2.36 12.17
CA SER A 24 -6.69 -2.13 10.77
C SER A 24 -5.17 -2.01 10.67
N PRO A 25 -4.52 -2.79 9.80
CA PRO A 25 -3.09 -2.67 9.61
C PRO A 25 -2.75 -1.29 9.03
N LEU A 26 -1.64 -0.71 9.49
CA LEU A 26 -1.11 0.54 8.91
C LEU A 26 -0.63 0.34 7.46
N ARG A 27 -0.40 -0.90 7.03
CA ARG A 27 -0.09 -1.24 5.64
C ARG A 27 -1.33 -1.05 4.78
N GLN A 28 -1.24 -0.09 3.86
CA GLN A 28 -2.28 0.15 2.86
C GLN A 28 -1.95 -0.55 1.55
N HIS A 29 -2.96 -1.21 0.98
CA HIS A 29 -2.93 -1.70 -0.40
C HIS A 29 -3.77 -0.76 -1.25
N ILE A 30 -3.13 0.01 -2.11
CA ILE A 30 -3.79 1.00 -2.97
C ILE A 30 -3.87 0.44 -4.38
N GLY A 31 -5.09 0.12 -4.84
CA GLY A 31 -5.30 -0.35 -6.21
C GLY A 31 -5.06 0.76 -7.22
N LEU A 32 -4.11 0.55 -8.13
CA LEU A 32 -3.75 1.53 -9.17
C LEU A 32 -4.61 1.41 -10.43
N GLY A 33 -5.25 0.26 -10.69
CA GLY A 33 -6.11 0.07 -11.85
C GLY A 33 -5.39 0.34 -13.17
N ASP A 34 -5.96 1.20 -14.01
CA ASP A 34 -5.46 1.65 -15.31
C ASP A 34 -4.47 2.84 -15.25
N ALA A 35 -3.93 3.14 -14.06
CA ALA A 35 -2.97 4.23 -13.91
C ALA A 35 -1.70 4.00 -14.75
N ARG A 36 -1.16 5.08 -15.31
CA ARG A 36 0.13 5.11 -16.03
C ARG A 36 1.29 5.54 -15.14
N SER A 37 1.00 6.34 -14.10
CA SER A 37 1.98 6.81 -13.13
C SER A 37 1.32 7.29 -11.83
N ILE A 38 2.09 7.33 -10.75
CA ILE A 38 1.70 7.97 -9.48
C ILE A 38 2.40 9.32 -9.42
N THR A 39 1.65 10.39 -9.67
CA THR A 39 2.19 11.76 -9.71
C THR A 39 2.42 12.34 -8.33
N GLU A 40 1.62 11.93 -7.34
CA GLU A 40 1.71 12.45 -5.98
C GLU A 40 1.19 11.44 -4.95
N VAL A 41 1.94 11.25 -3.86
CA VAL A 41 1.46 10.65 -2.60
C VAL A 41 1.53 11.73 -1.53
N ARG A 42 0.37 12.10 -0.98
CA ARG A 42 0.26 13.08 0.09
C ARG A 42 -0.21 12.40 1.37
N VAL A 43 0.48 12.66 2.47
CA VAL A 43 0.14 12.16 3.81
C VAL A 43 -0.04 13.35 4.74
N THR A 44 -1.22 13.45 5.33
CA THR A 44 -1.52 14.44 6.38
C THR A 44 -1.52 13.73 7.72
N TRP A 45 -0.63 14.13 8.62
CA TRP A 45 -0.52 13.58 9.96
C TRP A 45 -1.43 14.37 10.91
N PRO A 46 -2.49 13.75 11.47
CA PRO A 46 -3.53 14.49 12.17
C PRO A 46 -3.07 15.09 13.50
N THR A 47 -2.07 14.49 14.18
CA THR A 47 -1.61 14.95 15.49
C THR A 47 -0.63 16.11 15.38
N SER A 48 0.36 16.03 14.49
CA SER A 48 1.37 17.08 14.30
C SER A 48 0.92 18.18 13.33
N GLY A 49 -0.04 17.87 12.46
CA GLY A 49 -0.44 18.74 11.34
C GLY A 49 0.55 18.71 10.16
N ILE A 50 1.62 17.91 10.23
CA ILE A 50 2.59 17.79 9.15
C ILE A 50 1.91 17.24 7.90
N VAL A 51 2.19 17.86 6.74
CA VAL A 51 1.79 17.34 5.43
C VAL A 51 3.04 16.97 4.65
N GLN A 52 3.23 15.66 4.42
CA GLN A 52 4.30 15.15 3.57
C GLN A 52 3.77 14.91 2.16
N THR A 53 4.51 15.36 1.15
CA THR A 53 4.18 15.16 -0.26
C THR A 53 5.36 14.55 -0.98
N PHE A 54 5.14 13.40 -1.62
CA PHE A 54 6.11 12.69 -2.43
C PHE A 54 5.63 12.70 -3.88
N ARG A 55 6.51 13.03 -4.83
CA ARG A 55 6.19 13.08 -6.26
C ARG A 55 6.86 11.94 -7.02
N ASP A 56 6.32 11.63 -8.18
CA ASP A 56 6.89 10.65 -9.13
C ASP A 56 7.22 9.31 -8.47
N VAL A 57 6.26 8.80 -7.70
CA VAL A 57 6.41 7.56 -6.94
C VAL A 57 6.33 6.37 -7.89
N ALA A 58 7.22 5.39 -7.74
CA ALA A 58 7.21 4.22 -8.61
C ALA A 58 5.94 3.38 -8.37
N MET A 59 5.38 2.88 -9.47
CA MET A 59 4.26 1.96 -9.43
C MET A 59 4.70 0.58 -8.95
N ASP A 60 3.72 -0.21 -8.49
CA ASP A 60 3.89 -1.64 -8.14
C ASP A 60 5.03 -1.91 -7.15
N ALA A 61 5.27 -0.94 -6.27
CA ALA A 61 6.33 -0.97 -5.28
C ALA A 61 5.76 -0.85 -3.85
N PHE A 62 6.57 -1.29 -2.90
CA PHE A 62 6.29 -1.16 -1.47
C PHE A 62 7.15 -0.05 -0.89
N TYR A 63 6.52 0.78 -0.06
CA TYR A 63 7.16 1.89 0.60
C TYR A 63 6.82 1.92 2.09
N ARG A 64 7.77 2.44 2.86
CA ARG A 64 7.59 2.84 4.25
C ARG A 64 7.58 4.36 4.30
N VAL A 65 6.46 4.91 4.77
CA VAL A 65 6.37 6.32 5.15
C VAL A 65 6.57 6.43 6.66
N LYS A 66 7.31 7.45 7.08
CA LYS A 66 7.48 7.79 8.48
C LYS A 66 7.22 9.28 8.64
N GLU A 67 6.46 9.63 9.67
CA GLU A 67 6.22 11.02 10.03
C GLU A 67 7.55 11.75 10.23
N ASP A 68 7.60 12.99 9.71
CA ASP A 68 8.76 13.88 9.70
C ASP A 68 10.00 13.36 8.94
N GLU A 69 9.90 12.22 8.25
CA GLU A 69 10.95 11.74 7.35
C GLU A 69 10.72 12.24 5.91
N PRO A 70 11.67 12.97 5.29
CA PRO A 70 11.47 13.57 3.97
C PRO A 70 11.50 12.56 2.82
N VAL A 71 11.89 11.32 3.10
CA VAL A 71 12.09 10.28 2.09
C VAL A 71 11.01 9.21 2.21
N LEU A 72 10.39 8.88 1.07
CA LEU A 72 9.56 7.70 0.94
C LEU A 72 10.46 6.47 0.76
N ALA A 73 10.76 5.78 1.86
CA ALA A 73 11.75 4.70 1.87
C ALA A 73 11.20 3.43 1.17
N PRO A 74 11.89 2.86 0.15
CA PRO A 74 11.52 1.57 -0.42
C PRO A 74 11.53 0.46 0.62
N PHE A 75 10.61 -0.49 0.51
CA PHE A 75 10.48 -1.61 1.45
C PHE A 75 10.33 -2.93 0.72
N ILE A 76 11.38 -3.76 0.70
CA ILE A 76 11.33 -5.07 0.03
C ILE A 76 10.63 -6.08 0.94
N LEU A 77 9.56 -6.70 0.44
CA LEU A 77 8.88 -7.79 1.15
C LEU A 77 9.72 -9.06 1.16
N LYS A 78 9.76 -9.74 2.30
CA LYS A 78 10.32 -11.09 2.38
C LYS A 78 9.37 -12.07 1.70
N THR A 79 9.85 -12.70 0.64
CA THR A 79 9.16 -13.81 -0.03
C THR A 79 9.41 -15.11 0.71
N PHE A 80 8.43 -16.01 0.70
CA PHE A 80 8.59 -17.38 1.17
C PHE A 80 7.97 -18.34 0.17
N THR A 81 8.53 -19.54 0.06
CA THR A 81 8.00 -20.59 -0.81
C THR A 81 6.98 -21.40 -0.03
N MET A 82 5.77 -21.54 -0.56
CA MET A 82 4.82 -22.50 -0.03
C MET A 82 5.27 -23.92 -0.39
N GLY A 83 5.18 -24.85 0.57
CA GLY A 83 5.44 -26.26 0.30
C GLY A 83 4.46 -26.85 -0.72
N PRO A 84 4.77 -28.00 -1.33
CA PRO A 84 3.83 -28.69 -2.20
C PRO A 84 2.53 -28.99 -1.43
N PRO A 85 1.37 -28.99 -2.10
CA PRO A 85 0.13 -29.38 -1.46
C PRO A 85 0.27 -30.81 -0.89
N PRO A 86 -0.36 -31.13 0.26
CA PRO A 86 -0.32 -32.47 0.80
C PRO A 86 -0.87 -33.47 -0.22
N THR A 87 -0.20 -34.62 -0.36
CA THR A 87 -0.72 -35.73 -1.17
C THR A 87 -2.01 -36.22 -0.52
N VAL A 88 -3.15 -35.82 -1.05
CA VAL A 88 -4.44 -36.41 -0.67
C VAL A 88 -4.51 -37.78 -1.34
N ALA A 89 -4.48 -38.85 -0.54
CA ALA A 89 -4.75 -40.19 -1.04
C ALA A 89 -6.17 -40.21 -1.62
N ALA A 90 -6.31 -40.68 -2.86
CA ALA A 90 -7.61 -40.83 -3.49
C ALA A 90 -8.49 -41.74 -2.63
N ALA A 91 -9.56 -41.17 -2.05
CA ALA A 91 -10.60 -41.96 -1.40
C ALA A 91 -11.24 -42.88 -2.46
N GLY A 92 -11.05 -44.19 -2.27
CA GLY A 92 -11.76 -45.21 -3.03
C GLY A 92 -13.27 -45.07 -2.83
N ARG A 93 -14.01 -45.37 -3.90
CA ARG A 93 -15.47 -45.31 -4.00
C ARG A 93 -16.17 -46.16 -2.94
#